data_AF-A0A955IRQ6-F1
#
_entry.id   AF-A0A955IRQ6-F1
#
_cell.length_a   1.000
_cell.length_b   1.000
_cell.length_c   1.000
_cell.angle_alpha   90.00
_cell.angle_beta   90.00
_cell.angle_gamma   90.00
#
_symmetry.space_group_name_H-M   'P 1'
#
loop_
_entity.id
_entity.type
_entity.pdbx_description
1 polymer ?
#
loop_
_entity_poly.entity_id
_entity_poly.type
_entity_poly.pdbx_seq_one_letter_code
_entity_poly.pdbx_strand_id
1 'polypeptide(L)'
;MKFIPREFGTIVMVTAVTVLIWSWAASETRAQADVFVTLNFRAPVTGGYVVEPSTARVTITIEGSRLALQKAQALQEKTLDFPLGVSGVPGEPGNHSVDLASILNLDSRLNDTGVTILATRPAAVQLDIDEIVEAKASVRLTLPDMQLDGDPVVEPDTVTIRMPRRLRDLRSGSLVVDAVGNKQRLQQLEPG
;
A
#
# COMPACT_ATOMS: atom_id res chain seq x y z
N MET A 1 7.27 -72.63 -4.16
CA MET A 1 8.09 -71.51 -4.69
C MET A 1 7.29 -70.88 -5.82
N LYS A 2 6.62 -69.75 -5.57
CA LYS A 2 5.64 -69.16 -6.51
C LYS A 2 6.41 -68.52 -7.67
N PHE A 3 6.25 -69.06 -8.88
CA PHE A 3 6.73 -68.45 -10.12
C PHE A 3 6.00 -67.13 -10.30
N ILE A 4 6.71 -66.01 -10.10
CA ILE A 4 6.22 -64.70 -10.52
C ILE A 4 6.25 -64.71 -12.04
N PRO A 5 5.10 -64.67 -12.73
CA PRO A 5 5.09 -64.66 -14.19
C PRO A 5 5.79 -63.38 -14.66
N ARG A 6 6.68 -63.49 -15.66
CA ARG A 6 7.44 -62.35 -16.22
C ARG A 6 6.54 -61.18 -16.63
N GLU A 7 5.27 -61.47 -16.91
CA GLU A 7 4.20 -60.51 -17.22
C GLU A 7 3.93 -59.51 -16.09
N PHE A 8 4.10 -59.90 -14.83
CA PHE A 8 3.90 -59.00 -13.69
C PHE A 8 4.94 -57.87 -13.67
N GLY A 9 6.19 -58.17 -14.04
CA GLY A 9 7.25 -57.17 -14.17
C GLY A 9 6.95 -56.17 -15.30
N THR A 10 6.43 -56.65 -16.42
CA THR A 10 6.03 -55.79 -17.55
C THR A 10 4.87 -54.87 -17.18
N ILE A 11 3.84 -55.38 -16.51
CA ILE A 11 2.69 -54.58 -16.08
C ILE A 11 3.14 -53.47 -15.12
N VAL A 12 3.92 -53.81 -14.09
CA VAL A 12 4.44 -52.82 -13.14
C VAL A 12 5.29 -51.76 -13.84
N MET A 13 6.15 -52.17 -14.78
CA MET A 13 6.99 -51.24 -15.54
C MET A 13 6.15 -50.30 -16.41
N VAL A 14 5.16 -50.83 -17.15
CA VAL A 14 4.28 -50.01 -17.99
C VAL A 14 3.44 -49.05 -17.14
N THR A 15 2.89 -49.50 -16.02
CA THR A 15 2.15 -48.62 -15.10
C THR A 15 3.05 -47.54 -14.50
N ALA A 16 4.26 -47.89 -14.07
CA ALA A 16 5.22 -46.93 -13.55
C ALA A 16 5.58 -45.87 -14.60
N VAL A 17 5.91 -46.29 -15.83
CA VAL A 17 6.22 -45.38 -16.94
C VAL A 17 5.01 -44.50 -17.29
N THR A 18 3.81 -45.07 -17.32
CA THR A 18 2.58 -44.32 -17.64
C THR A 18 2.27 -43.28 -16.57
N VAL A 19 2.40 -43.61 -15.29
CA VAL A 19 2.25 -42.66 -14.17
C VAL A 19 3.32 -41.58 -14.23
N LEU A 20 4.56 -41.93 -14.58
CA LEU A 20 5.65 -40.97 -14.71
C LEU A 20 5.39 -39.96 -15.85
N ILE A 21 4.91 -40.43 -17.00
CA ILE A 21 4.53 -39.57 -18.13
C ILE A 21 3.36 -38.66 -17.74
N TRP A 22 2.34 -39.19 -17.06
CA TRP A 22 1.22 -38.39 -16.57
C TRP A 22 1.66 -37.33 -15.56
N SER A 23 2.55 -37.69 -14.62
CA SER A 23 3.07 -36.75 -13.63
C SER A 23 3.95 -35.69 -14.27
N TRP A 24 4.76 -36.05 -15.25
CA TRP A 24 5.60 -35.10 -15.99
C TRP A 24 4.74 -34.13 -16.82
N ALA A 25 3.75 -34.65 -17.57
CA ALA A 25 2.81 -33.85 -18.34
C ALA A 25 1.96 -32.91 -17.46
N ALA A 26 1.57 -33.36 -16.26
CA ALA A 26 0.87 -32.52 -15.29
C ALA A 26 1.77 -31.40 -14.74
N SER A 27 3.08 -31.65 -14.57
CA SER A 27 4.04 -30.63 -14.11
C SER A 27 4.33 -29.56 -15.17
N GLU A 28 4.38 -29.95 -16.45
CA GLU A 28 4.58 -29.03 -17.60
C GLU A 28 3.41 -28.03 -17.78
N THR A 29 2.28 -28.27 -17.12
CA THR A 29 1.08 -27.43 -17.26
C THR A 29 1.10 -26.21 -16.32
N ARG A 30 2.02 -26.15 -15.36
CA ARG A 30 2.15 -25.01 -14.43
C ARG A 30 3.13 -24.00 -14.97
N ALA A 31 2.60 -22.96 -15.58
CA ALA A 31 3.39 -21.84 -16.04
C ALA A 31 3.58 -20.83 -14.89
N GLN A 32 4.70 -20.12 -14.93
CA GLN A 32 4.98 -19.00 -14.04
C GLN A 32 4.89 -17.70 -14.82
N ALA A 33 4.44 -16.64 -14.15
CA ALA A 33 4.43 -15.29 -14.70
C ALA A 33 4.71 -14.27 -13.60
N ASP A 34 5.31 -13.15 -13.99
CA ASP A 34 5.45 -11.98 -13.11
C ASP A 34 4.35 -10.96 -13.45
N VAL A 35 3.67 -10.46 -12.42
CA VAL A 35 2.60 -9.45 -12.54
C VAL A 35 2.96 -8.24 -11.69
N PHE A 36 2.80 -7.05 -12.29
CA PHE A 36 3.04 -5.77 -11.62
C PHE A 36 1.73 -5.20 -11.09
N VAL A 37 1.67 -4.97 -9.78
CA VAL A 37 0.51 -4.37 -9.11
C VAL A 37 0.93 -3.16 -8.29
N THR A 38 0.01 -2.22 -8.11
CA THR A 38 0.20 -1.10 -7.18
C THR A 38 -0.68 -1.33 -5.96
N LEU A 39 -0.09 -1.38 -4.78
CA LEU A 39 -0.80 -1.45 -3.51
C LEU A 39 -1.08 -0.02 -3.04
N ASN A 40 -2.30 0.24 -2.58
CA ASN A 40 -2.69 1.51 -1.97
C ASN A 40 -3.14 1.26 -0.53
N PHE A 41 -2.34 1.75 0.42
CA PHE A 41 -2.63 1.64 1.84
C PHE A 41 -3.50 2.82 2.26
N ARG A 42 -4.74 2.53 2.70
CA ARG A 42 -5.73 3.55 2.99
C ARG A 42 -6.04 3.63 4.47
N ALA A 43 -5.79 4.78 5.08
CA ALA A 43 -6.24 5.08 6.44
C ALA A 43 -7.76 5.26 6.50
N PRO A 44 -8.43 4.81 7.58
CA PRO A 44 -9.85 5.03 7.78
C PRO A 44 -10.16 6.53 7.97
N VAL A 45 -11.20 7.01 7.29
CA VAL A 45 -11.59 8.43 7.22
C VAL A 45 -11.90 9.02 8.61
N THR A 46 -12.44 8.20 9.51
CA THR A 46 -12.85 8.59 10.87
C THR A 46 -11.72 8.58 11.90
N GLY A 47 -10.59 7.93 11.61
CA GLY A 47 -9.52 7.70 12.59
C GLY A 47 -8.43 8.79 12.61
N GLY A 48 -8.40 9.66 11.61
CA GLY A 48 -7.36 10.69 11.51
C GLY A 48 -5.97 10.07 11.51
N TYR A 49 -5.70 9.08 10.67
CA TYR A 49 -4.37 8.51 10.53
C TYR A 49 -3.78 8.86 9.17
N VAL A 50 -2.46 8.96 9.10
CA VAL A 50 -1.69 9.02 7.85
C VAL A 50 -0.77 7.81 7.78
N VAL A 51 -0.57 7.27 6.58
CA VAL A 51 0.31 6.13 6.35
C VAL A 51 1.35 6.46 5.29
N GLU A 52 2.61 6.14 5.57
CA GLU A 52 3.74 6.29 4.66
C GLU A 52 4.48 4.96 4.48
N PRO A 53 4.73 4.51 3.25
CA PRO A 53 4.22 5.04 2.00
C PRO A 53 2.72 4.72 1.85
N SER A 54 1.95 5.65 1.26
CA SER A 54 0.55 5.43 0.93
C SER A 54 0.37 4.50 -0.27
N THR A 55 1.38 4.40 -1.15
CA THR A 55 1.37 3.49 -2.29
C THR A 55 2.70 2.76 -2.44
N ALA A 56 2.65 1.49 -2.83
CA ALA A 56 3.82 0.67 -3.10
C ALA A 56 3.64 -0.14 -4.39
N ARG A 57 4.62 -0.09 -5.28
CA ARG A 57 4.65 -0.95 -6.47
C ARG A 57 5.31 -2.27 -6.14
N VAL A 58 4.65 -3.38 -6.47
CA VAL A 58 5.09 -4.73 -6.14
C VAL A 58 5.04 -5.60 -7.39
N THR A 59 6.10 -6.38 -7.58
CA THR A 59 6.12 -7.47 -8.56
C THR A 59 5.76 -8.76 -7.84
N ILE A 60 4.77 -9.48 -8.35
CA ILE A 60 4.30 -10.75 -7.79
C ILE A 60 4.63 -11.85 -8.80
N THR A 61 5.40 -12.84 -8.37
CA THR A 61 5.62 -14.06 -9.14
C THR A 61 4.51 -15.05 -8.79
N ILE A 62 3.74 -15.44 -9.81
CA ILE A 62 2.57 -16.30 -9.68
C ILE A 62 2.74 -17.58 -10.50
N GLU A 63 2.15 -18.68 -10.03
CA GLU A 63 2.11 -19.97 -10.70
C GLU A 63 0.66 -20.44 -10.87
N GLY A 64 0.33 -21.02 -12.02
CA GLY A 64 -1.00 -21.58 -12.23
C GLY A 64 -1.23 -22.13 -13.64
N SER A 65 -2.48 -22.48 -13.91
CA SER A 65 -2.93 -22.81 -15.27
C SER A 65 -2.86 -21.57 -16.17
N ARG A 66 -2.72 -21.76 -17.48
CA ARG A 66 -2.71 -20.65 -18.46
C ARG A 66 -3.90 -19.70 -18.31
N LEU A 67 -5.11 -20.24 -18.06
CA LEU A 67 -6.32 -19.43 -17.87
C LEU A 67 -6.24 -18.60 -16.56
N ALA A 68 -5.72 -19.18 -15.48
CA ALA A 68 -5.55 -18.48 -14.20
C ALA A 68 -4.53 -17.35 -14.33
N LEU A 69 -3.40 -17.59 -15.00
CA LEU A 69 -2.40 -16.56 -15.28
C LEU A 69 -2.97 -15.42 -16.14
N GLN A 70 -3.78 -15.74 -17.14
CA GLN A 70 -4.43 -14.72 -17.98
C GLN A 70 -5.41 -13.86 -17.18
N LYS A 71 -6.16 -14.46 -16.24
CA LYS A 71 -7.03 -13.71 -15.30
C LYS A 71 -6.21 -12.81 -14.37
N ALA A 72 -5.10 -13.32 -13.83
CA ALA A 72 -4.22 -12.54 -12.97
C ALA A 72 -3.52 -11.40 -13.72
N GLN A 73 -3.18 -11.59 -15.00
CA GLN A 73 -2.69 -10.50 -15.86
C GLN A 73 -3.72 -9.39 -16.05
N ALA A 74 -5.03 -9.65 -15.95
CA ALA A 74 -6.05 -8.60 -15.96
C ALA A 74 -6.04 -7.72 -14.69
N LEU A 75 -5.24 -8.08 -13.68
CA LEU A 75 -4.95 -7.26 -12.50
C LEU A 75 -3.66 -6.42 -12.68
N GLN A 76 -2.93 -6.63 -13.77
CA GLN A 76 -1.75 -5.83 -14.08
C GLN A 76 -2.12 -4.35 -14.17
N GLU A 77 -1.28 -3.50 -13.60
CA GLU A 77 -1.47 -2.04 -13.53
C GLU A 77 -2.72 -1.58 -12.76
N LYS A 78 -3.48 -2.49 -12.14
CA LYS A 78 -4.56 -2.10 -11.23
C LYS A 78 -4.00 -1.74 -9.86
N THR A 79 -4.69 -0.79 -9.24
CA THR A 79 -4.46 -0.42 -7.85
C THR A 79 -5.31 -1.30 -6.95
N LEU A 80 -4.66 -1.99 -6.02
CA LEU A 80 -5.31 -2.79 -5.00
C LEU A 80 -5.36 -1.97 -3.70
N ASP A 81 -6.56 -1.56 -3.31
CA ASP A 81 -6.77 -0.90 -2.02
C ASP A 81 -6.67 -1.90 -0.86
N PHE A 82 -5.91 -1.53 0.16
CA PHE A 82 -5.74 -2.22 1.43
C PHE A 82 -6.02 -1.25 2.59
N PRO A 83 -7.18 -1.35 3.25
CA PRO A 83 -7.46 -0.53 4.42
C PRO A 83 -6.64 -0.96 5.63
N LEU A 84 -6.22 0.00 6.46
CA LEU A 84 -5.49 -0.28 7.71
C LEU A 84 -6.37 -1.09 8.69
N GLY A 85 -5.74 -2.01 9.43
CA GLY A 85 -6.41 -2.89 10.40
C GLY A 85 -7.15 -4.07 9.80
N VAL A 86 -7.06 -4.29 8.48
CA VAL A 86 -7.76 -5.36 7.75
C VAL A 86 -6.77 -6.14 6.89
N SER A 87 -7.08 -7.40 6.58
CA SER A 87 -6.31 -8.24 5.66
C SER A 87 -4.82 -8.37 6.00
N GLY A 88 -4.49 -8.37 7.31
CA GLY A 88 -3.12 -8.47 7.81
C GLY A 88 -2.33 -7.15 7.79
N VAL A 89 -2.95 -6.03 7.40
CA VAL A 89 -2.34 -4.70 7.50
C VAL A 89 -2.54 -4.15 8.92
N PRO A 90 -1.50 -3.67 9.60
CA PRO A 90 -1.61 -3.08 10.93
C PRO A 90 -2.50 -1.83 10.91
N GLY A 91 -3.24 -1.63 12.00
CA GLY A 91 -4.11 -0.46 12.19
C GLY A 91 -3.68 0.46 13.33
N GLU A 92 -2.58 0.13 14.00
CA GLU A 92 -2.06 0.87 15.14
C GLU A 92 -0.98 1.87 14.68
N PRO A 93 -0.79 2.99 15.40
CA PRO A 93 0.30 3.91 15.12
C PRO A 93 1.67 3.28 15.39
N GLY A 94 2.63 3.58 14.51
CA GLY A 94 4.02 3.17 14.63
C GLY A 94 4.61 2.62 13.34
N ASN A 95 5.85 2.13 13.46
CA ASN A 95 6.58 1.52 12.36
C ASN A 95 6.29 0.02 12.35
N HIS A 96 5.71 -0.46 11.25
CA HIS A 96 5.37 -1.85 11.06
C HIS A 96 5.99 -2.41 9.78
N SER A 97 6.52 -3.63 9.86
CA SER A 97 6.95 -4.37 8.69
C SER A 97 5.83 -5.30 8.24
N VAL A 98 5.32 -5.10 7.03
CA VAL A 98 4.25 -5.91 6.46
C VAL A 98 4.80 -6.84 5.40
N ASP A 99 4.58 -8.15 5.58
CA ASP A 99 4.88 -9.16 4.57
C ASP A 99 3.83 -9.11 3.45
N LEU A 100 4.30 -8.80 2.24
CA LEU A 100 3.44 -8.61 1.08
C LEU A 100 2.84 -9.93 0.59
N ALA A 101 3.57 -11.05 0.72
CA ALA A 101 3.05 -12.34 0.31
C ALA A 101 1.83 -12.74 1.18
N SER A 102 1.92 -12.50 2.48
CA SER A 102 0.83 -12.78 3.43
C SER A 102 -0.43 -11.95 3.15
N ILE A 103 -0.31 -10.63 2.95
CA ILE A 103 -1.50 -9.79 2.67
C ILE A 103 -2.13 -10.10 1.31
N LEU A 104 -1.32 -10.41 0.30
CA LEU A 104 -1.81 -10.71 -1.05
C LEU A 104 -2.47 -12.08 -1.12
N ASN A 105 -2.02 -13.05 -0.32
CA ASN A 105 -2.70 -14.34 -0.17
C ASN A 105 -4.03 -14.23 0.58
N LEU A 106 -4.24 -13.18 1.37
CA LEU A 106 -5.53 -12.91 2.03
C LEU A 106 -6.51 -12.15 1.12
N ASP A 107 -6.03 -11.59 0.00
CA ASP A 107 -6.85 -10.80 -0.91
C ASP A 107 -7.72 -11.70 -1.81
N SER A 108 -9.04 -11.54 -1.71
CA SER A 108 -9.98 -12.34 -2.51
C SER A 108 -9.79 -12.14 -4.01
N ARG A 109 -9.39 -10.95 -4.48
CA ARG A 109 -9.26 -10.67 -5.92
C ARG A 109 -8.15 -11.51 -6.55
N LEU A 110 -7.08 -11.82 -5.80
CA LEU A 110 -6.01 -12.70 -6.24
C LEU A 110 -6.39 -14.16 -6.08
N ASN A 111 -6.98 -14.54 -4.95
CA ASN A 111 -7.44 -15.91 -4.72
C ASN A 111 -8.48 -16.38 -5.75
N ASP A 112 -9.39 -15.50 -6.16
CA ASP A 112 -10.44 -15.78 -7.15
C ASP A 112 -9.87 -16.09 -8.55
N THR A 113 -8.63 -15.68 -8.84
CA THR A 113 -7.96 -16.02 -10.11
C THR A 113 -7.51 -17.48 -10.16
N GLY A 114 -7.34 -18.12 -9.00
CA GLY A 114 -6.85 -19.50 -8.88
C GLY A 114 -5.34 -19.65 -9.10
N VAL A 115 -4.56 -18.57 -9.01
CA VAL A 115 -3.10 -18.61 -9.05
C VAL A 115 -2.53 -18.77 -7.64
N THR A 116 -1.32 -19.34 -7.56
CA THR A 116 -0.54 -19.40 -6.32
C THR A 116 0.56 -18.35 -6.36
N ILE A 117 0.68 -17.55 -5.30
CA ILE A 117 1.76 -16.58 -5.16
C ILE A 117 3.02 -17.31 -4.69
N LEU A 118 4.09 -17.26 -5.48
CA LEU A 118 5.37 -17.86 -5.14
C LEU A 118 6.28 -16.88 -4.42
N ALA A 119 6.33 -15.64 -4.89
CA ALA A 119 7.21 -14.61 -4.35
C ALA A 119 6.67 -13.21 -4.62
N THR A 120 7.08 -12.26 -3.80
CA THR A 120 6.81 -10.84 -3.95
C THR A 120 8.12 -10.06 -3.91
N ARG A 121 8.22 -9.02 -4.73
CA ARG A 121 9.36 -8.10 -4.76
C ARG A 121 8.85 -6.65 -4.71
N PRO A 122 9.15 -5.90 -3.64
CA PRO A 122 9.84 -6.33 -2.42
C PRO A 122 9.05 -7.40 -1.65
N ALA A 123 9.73 -8.17 -0.79
CA ALA A 123 9.07 -9.20 0.03
C ALA A 123 8.24 -8.57 1.15
N ALA A 124 8.76 -7.50 1.75
CA ALA A 124 8.10 -6.73 2.80
C ALA A 124 8.21 -5.23 2.52
N VAL A 125 7.25 -4.47 3.06
CA VAL A 125 7.24 -3.01 3.04
C VAL A 125 7.18 -2.50 4.47
N GLN A 126 7.95 -1.46 4.78
CA GLN A 126 7.81 -0.74 6.04
C GLN A 126 6.69 0.29 5.88
N LEU A 127 5.67 0.17 6.72
CA LEU A 127 4.61 1.15 6.86
C LEU A 127 4.84 1.93 8.15
N ASP A 128 4.80 3.25 8.04
CA ASP A 128 4.79 4.19 9.15
C ASP A 128 3.40 4.77 9.26
N ILE A 129 2.70 4.46 10.36
CA ILE A 129 1.34 4.92 10.61
C ILE A 129 1.42 5.99 11.70
N ASP A 130 1.06 7.23 11.36
CA ASP A 130 1.03 8.35 12.32
C ASP A 130 -0.39 8.85 12.54
N GLU A 131 -0.64 9.35 13.75
CA GLU A 131 -1.91 9.93 14.16
C GLU A 131 -1.94 11.42 13.75
N ILE A 132 -3.00 11.86 13.10
CA ILE A 132 -3.26 13.26 12.76
C ILE A 132 -3.90 13.92 13.97
N VAL A 133 -3.17 14.89 14.52
CA VAL A 133 -3.61 15.68 15.66
C VAL A 133 -3.93 17.11 15.25
N GLU A 134 -4.89 17.71 15.94
CA GLU A 134 -5.23 19.12 15.79
C GLU A 134 -4.36 19.99 16.70
N ALA A 135 -3.68 20.97 16.11
CA ALA A 135 -2.86 21.93 16.82
C ALA A 135 -3.33 23.36 16.52
N LYS A 136 -3.47 24.17 17.57
CA LYS A 136 -3.76 25.60 17.44
C LYS A 136 -2.46 26.34 17.14
N ALA A 137 -2.48 27.20 16.13
CA ALA A 137 -1.37 28.03 15.73
C ALA A 137 -1.80 29.49 15.71
N SER A 138 -0.95 30.38 16.21
CA SER A 138 -1.19 31.82 16.16
C SER A 138 -0.79 32.36 14.79
N VAL A 139 -1.62 33.23 14.24
CA VAL A 139 -1.34 33.87 12.94
C VAL A 139 -0.47 35.09 13.17
N ARG A 140 0.67 35.15 12.47
CA ARG A 140 1.54 36.32 12.44
C ARG A 140 1.47 36.95 11.06
N LEU A 141 1.18 38.24 11.03
CA LEU A 141 1.23 39.02 9.80
C LEU A 141 2.70 39.40 9.51
N THR A 142 3.21 38.94 8.37
CA THR A 142 4.55 39.29 7.91
C THR A 142 4.42 40.07 6.60
N LEU A 143 4.77 41.36 6.64
CA LEU A 143 4.72 42.27 5.49
C LEU A 143 6.15 42.67 5.10
N PRO A 144 6.78 41.96 4.16
CA PRO A 144 8.06 42.40 3.62
C PRO A 144 7.85 43.72 2.86
N ASP A 145 8.69 44.73 3.14
CA ASP A 145 8.75 46.02 2.45
C ASP A 145 7.56 46.97 2.64
N MET A 146 6.83 46.85 3.75
CA MET A 146 5.74 47.78 4.11
C MET A 146 5.80 48.16 5.60
N GLN A 147 5.51 49.43 5.88
CA GLN A 147 5.40 49.97 7.22
C GLN A 147 3.92 50.30 7.47
N LEU A 148 3.36 49.75 8.53
CA LEU A 148 1.96 49.96 8.88
C LEU A 148 1.83 51.26 9.68
N ASP A 149 0.76 52.02 9.39
CA ASP A 149 0.36 53.17 10.19
C ASP A 149 -0.83 52.74 11.06
N GLY A 150 -0.55 52.41 12.33
CA GLY A 150 -1.51 51.81 13.27
C GLY A 150 -1.24 50.34 13.61
N ASP A 151 -1.93 49.84 14.64
CA ASP A 151 -1.82 48.43 15.06
C ASP A 151 -2.59 47.51 14.10
N PRO A 152 -1.94 46.51 13.47
CA PRO A 152 -2.62 45.60 12.57
C PRO A 152 -3.60 44.70 13.32
N VAL A 153 -4.85 44.65 12.86
CA VAL A 153 -5.84 43.66 13.30
C VAL A 153 -5.71 42.42 12.40
N VAL A 154 -5.33 41.30 12.99
CA VAL A 154 -5.26 39.99 12.32
C VAL A 154 -6.44 39.15 12.80
N GLU A 155 -7.40 38.92 11.91
CA GLU A 155 -8.58 38.10 12.20
C GLU A 155 -8.72 37.00 11.14
N PRO A 156 -8.73 35.70 11.52
CA PRO A 156 -8.58 35.18 12.88
C PRO A 156 -7.13 35.20 13.40
N ASP A 157 -6.95 35.44 14.71
CA ASP A 157 -5.65 35.42 15.39
C ASP A 157 -5.10 34.00 15.62
N THR A 158 -5.98 33.00 15.53
CA THR A 158 -5.72 31.60 15.81
C THR A 158 -6.33 30.72 14.73
N VAL A 159 -5.55 29.79 14.19
CA VAL A 159 -6.00 28.79 13.22
C VAL A 159 -5.74 27.37 13.75
N THR A 160 -6.65 26.44 13.42
CA THR A 160 -6.47 25.02 13.72
C THR A 160 -5.82 24.33 12.53
N ILE A 161 -4.67 23.69 12.75
CA ILE A 161 -3.93 22.94 11.74
C ILE A 161 -4.00 21.45 12.10
N ARG A 162 -4.23 20.62 11.08
CA ARG A 162 -4.16 19.16 11.21
C ARG A 162 -2.79 18.70 10.72
N MET A 163 -2.04 18.01 11.57
CA MET A 163 -0.69 17.53 11.23
C MET A 163 -0.39 16.18 11.90
N PRO A 164 0.54 15.39 11.35
CA PRO A 164 1.04 14.17 12.00
C PRO A 164 1.60 14.47 13.40
N ARG A 165 1.30 13.60 14.36
CA ARG A 165 1.67 13.76 15.77
C ARG A 165 3.18 13.83 15.96
N ARG A 166 3.95 13.04 15.19
CA ARG A 166 5.41 13.11 15.24
C ARG A 166 5.93 14.51 14.89
N LEU A 167 5.31 15.22 13.94
CA LEU A 167 5.71 16.59 13.59
C LEU A 167 5.34 17.60 14.69
N ARG A 168 4.21 17.40 15.37
CA ARG A 168 3.81 18.22 16.53
C ARG A 168 4.77 18.04 17.70
N ASP A 169 5.13 16.80 18.02
CA ASP A 169 6.01 16.50 19.16
C ASP A 169 7.43 17.07 18.94
N LEU A 170 7.92 17.02 17.69
CA LEU A 170 9.18 17.66 17.28
C LEU A 170 9.12 19.20 17.37
N ARG A 171 7.94 19.80 17.21
CA ARG A 171 7.69 21.24 17.28
C ARG A 171 7.09 21.59 18.64
N SER A 172 7.87 21.45 19.72
CA SER A 172 7.43 21.76 21.09
C SER A 172 7.22 23.27 21.37
N GLY A 173 7.33 24.13 20.35
CA GLY A 173 7.11 25.58 20.44
C GLY A 173 5.74 26.00 19.90
N SER A 174 5.37 27.27 20.12
CA SER A 174 4.14 27.84 19.54
C SER A 174 4.20 27.76 18.01
N LEU A 175 3.24 27.06 17.40
CA LEU A 175 3.06 27.07 15.95
C LEU A 175 2.67 28.48 15.53
N VAL A 176 3.46 29.06 14.63
CA VAL A 176 3.18 30.36 14.02
C VAL A 176 2.91 30.12 12.54
N VAL A 177 1.79 30.64 12.05
CA VAL A 177 1.47 30.66 10.62
C VAL A 177 1.72 32.06 10.10
N ASP A 178 2.62 32.18 9.13
CA ASP A 178 2.87 33.44 8.45
C ASP A 178 1.77 33.70 7.41
N ALA A 179 0.97 34.72 7.64
CA ALA A 179 0.11 35.29 6.63
C ALA A 179 0.95 36.25 5.76
N VAL A 180 1.35 35.80 4.58
CA VAL A 180 2.12 36.62 3.63
C VAL A 180 1.16 37.44 2.75
N GLY A 181 1.07 38.74 3.03
CA GLY A 181 0.33 39.68 2.19
C GLY A 181 1.16 40.11 0.97
N ASN A 182 0.62 39.93 -0.24
CA ASN A 182 1.24 40.42 -1.48
C ASN A 182 0.59 41.73 -1.93
N LYS A 183 1.40 42.77 -2.26
CA LYS A 183 0.96 44.09 -2.77
C LYS A 183 -0.09 43.99 -3.89
N GLN A 184 0.01 43.00 -4.78
CA GLN A 184 -0.92 42.85 -5.90
C GLN A 184 -2.34 42.44 -5.48
N ARG A 185 -2.49 41.73 -4.36
CA ARG A 185 -3.81 41.34 -3.83
C ARG A 185 -4.45 42.44 -2.98
N LEU A 186 -3.64 43.23 -2.28
CA LEU A 186 -4.14 44.34 -1.45
C LEU A 186 -4.68 45.50 -2.32
N GLN A 187 -4.14 45.71 -3.52
CA GLN A 187 -4.66 46.72 -4.47
C GLN A 187 -6.02 46.35 -5.10
N GLN A 188 -6.46 45.09 -4.95
CA GLN A 188 -7.76 44.61 -5.46
C GLN A 188 -8.84 44.55 -4.37
N LEU A 189 -8.48 44.82 -3.10
CA LEU A 189 -9.46 44.94 -2.03
C LEU A 189 -9.97 46.38 -2.02
N GLU A 190 -11.22 46.58 -2.42
CA GLU A 190 -11.87 47.89 -2.26
C GLU A 190 -11.93 48.24 -0.76
N PRO A 191 -11.67 49.51 -0.39
CA PRO A 191 -11.82 49.95 0.99
C PRO A 191 -13.30 49.88 1.38
N GLY A 192 -13.59 49.05 2.40
CA GLY A 192 -14.88 49.05 3.11
C GLY A 192 -14.91 50.10 4.20
#